data_AF-A0A2E2KPH2-F1
#
_entry.id   AF-A0A2E2KPH2-F1
#
_cell.length_a   1.000
_cell.length_b   1.000
_cell.length_c   1.000
_cell.angle_alpha   90.00
_cell.angle_beta   90.00
_cell.angle_gamma   90.00
#
_symmetry.space_group_name_H-M   'P 1'
#
loop_
_entity.id
_entity.type
_entity.pdbx_description
1 polymer ?
#
loop_
_entity_poly.entity_id
_entity_poly.type
_entity_poly.pdbx_seq_one_letter_code
_entity_poly.pdbx_strand_id
1 'polypeptide(L)' 'MRESNLKVQLKQLLNRGYSEIDVVNLAIAPKHVVDQAIHEYNAEQKIQAQTLRTQHNQASFAMQLGS' A
#
# COMPACT_ATOMS: atom_id res chain seq x y z
N MET A 1 12.32 -18.95 -9.47
CA MET A 1 11.11 -18.12 -9.24
C MET A 1 11.57 -16.68 -9.12
N ARG A 2 11.11 -15.78 -9.98
CA ARG A 2 11.63 -14.40 -10.09
C ARG A 2 11.19 -13.58 -8.88
N GLU A 3 12.11 -12.79 -8.32
CA GLU A 3 11.94 -11.92 -7.15
C GLU A 3 10.67 -11.05 -7.21
N SER A 4 10.20 -10.71 -8.41
CA SER A 4 8.94 -9.99 -8.66
C SER A 4 7.71 -10.71 -8.07
N ASN A 5 7.65 -12.04 -8.13
CA ASN A 5 6.53 -12.80 -7.57
C ASN A 5 6.57 -12.83 -6.05
N LEU A 6 7.76 -12.82 -5.45
CA LEU A 6 7.94 -12.79 -4.00
C LEU A 6 7.45 -11.45 -3.44
N LYS A 7 7.84 -10.34 -4.06
CA LYS A 7 7.36 -9.00 -3.68
C LYS A 7 5.83 -8.89 -3.70
N VAL A 8 5.19 -9.43 -4.76
CA VAL A 8 3.73 -9.44 -4.86
C VAL A 8 3.10 -10.24 -3.72
N GLN A 9 3.66 -11.40 -3.38
CA GLN A 9 3.18 -12.21 -2.25
C GLN A 9 3.34 -11.49 -0.91
N LEU A 10 4.46 -10.79 -0.68
CA LEU A 10 4.68 -10.00 0.54
C LEU A 10 3.68 -8.84 0.66
N LYS A 11 3.44 -8.11 -0.44
CA LYS A 11 2.38 -7.09 -0.47
C LYS A 11 0.99 -7.68 -0.20
N GLN A 12 0.70 -8.88 -0.69
CA GLN A 12 -0.58 -9.56 -0.40
C GLN A 12 -0.73 -9.92 1.08
N LEU A 13 0.35 -10.28 1.78
CA LEU A 13 0.31 -10.50 3.23
C LEU A 13 0.01 -9.20 3.98
N LEU A 14 0.67 -8.10 3.64
CA LEU A 14 0.37 -6.78 4.23
C LEU A 14 -1.09 -6.37 4.00
N ASN A 15 -1.60 -6.58 2.78
CA ASN A 15 -3.01 -6.33 2.44
C ASN A 15 -4.01 -7.20 3.24
N ARG A 16 -3.59 -8.36 3.73
CA ARG A 16 -4.41 -9.26 4.56
C ARG A 16 -4.36 -8.90 6.06
N GLY A 17 -3.61 -7.87 6.44
CA GLY A 17 -3.50 -7.40 7.82
C GLY A 17 -2.38 -8.04 8.64
N TYR A 18 -1.44 -8.73 7.99
CA TYR A 18 -0.22 -9.17 8.67
C TYR A 18 0.66 -7.97 9.03
N SER A 19 1.27 -8.00 10.21
CA SER A 19 2.20 -6.93 10.60
C SER A 19 3.48 -6.99 9.77
N GLU A 20 4.18 -5.85 9.64
CA GLU A 20 5.48 -5.80 8.97
C GLU A 20 6.46 -6.82 9.58
N ILE A 21 6.40 -7.05 10.90
CA ILE A 21 7.21 -8.03 11.62
C ILE A 21 6.85 -9.45 11.20
N ASP A 22 5.55 -9.76 11.05
CA ASP A 22 5.10 -11.07 10.58
C ASP A 22 5.55 -11.31 9.14
N VAL A 23 5.48 -10.29 8.28
CA VAL A 23 5.94 -10.41 6.89
C VAL A 23 7.45 -10.61 6.83
N VAL A 24 8.23 -9.94 7.68
CA VAL A 24 9.68 -10.17 7.81
C VAL A 24 9.99 -11.58 8.31
N ASN A 25 9.23 -12.09 9.28
CA ASN A 25 9.46 -13.40 9.88
C ASN A 25 8.95 -14.56 9.00
N LEU A 26 7.87 -14.35 8.23
CA LEU A 26 7.28 -15.34 7.32
C LEU A 26 8.04 -15.43 6.00
N ALA A 27 8.68 -14.33 5.58
CA ALA A 27 9.45 -14.31 4.37
C ALA A 27 10.81 -14.95 4.62
N ILE A 28 11.00 -16.17 4.12
CA ILE A 28 12.35 -16.70 3.81
C ILE A 28 12.86 -15.94 2.58
N ALA A 29 13.03 -14.62 2.70
CA ALA A 29 13.34 -13.70 1.64
C ALA A 29 14.48 -12.77 2.06
N PRO A 30 15.30 -12.29 1.12
CA PRO A 30 16.31 -11.28 1.42
C PRO A 30 15.65 -10.03 2.03
N LYS A 31 16.19 -9.54 3.15
CA LYS A 31 15.66 -8.37 3.88
C LYS A 31 15.34 -7.17 2.98
N HIS A 32 16.21 -6.89 2.01
CA HIS A 32 16.04 -5.77 1.08
C HIS A 32 14.77 -5.89 0.21
N VAL A 33 14.35 -7.11 -0.15
CA VAL A 33 13.12 -7.35 -0.92
C VAL A 33 11.89 -7.09 -0.05
N VAL A 34 11.95 -7.49 1.23
CA VAL A 34 10.89 -7.26 2.21
C VAL A 34 10.74 -5.78 2.52
N ASP A 35 11.85 -5.10 2.82
CA ASP A 35 11.89 -3.66 3.09
C ASP A 35 11.34 -2.87 1.89
N GLN A 36 11.69 -3.26 0.66
CA GLN A 36 11.16 -2.63 -0.54
C GLN A 36 9.66 -2.86 -0.71
N ALA A 37 9.16 -4.08 -0.44
CA ALA A 37 7.74 -4.39 -0.52
C ALA A 37 6.92 -3.57 0.49
N ILE A 38 7.41 -3.45 1.73
CA ILE A 38 6.80 -2.64 2.79
C ILE A 38 6.80 -1.16 2.41
N HIS A 39 7.94 -0.64 1.92
CA HIS A 39 8.05 0.75 1.51
C HIS A 39 7.07 1.09 0.37
N GLU A 40 7.00 0.25 -0.65
CA GLU A 40 6.05 0.42 -1.77
C GLU A 40 4.60 0.37 -1.28
N TYR A 41 4.26 -0.59 -0.40
CA TYR A 41 2.93 -0.69 0.19
C TYR A 41 2.53 0.59 0.96
N ASN A 42 3.43 1.09 1.82
CA ASN A 42 3.20 2.31 2.59
C ASN A 42 3.06 3.55 1.70
N ALA A 43 3.83 3.62 0.60
CA ALA A 43 3.68 4.70 -0.39
C ALA A 43 2.33 4.62 -1.11
N GLU A 44 1.90 3.43 -1.54
CA GLU A 44 0.60 3.19 -2.18
C GLU A 44 -0.56 3.59 -1.26
N GLN A 45 -0.49 3.28 0.03
CA GLN A 45 -1.52 3.66 1.01
C GLN A 45 -1.62 5.17 1.20
N LYS A 46 -0.47 5.87 1.26
CA LYS A 46 -0.45 7.35 1.35
C LYS A 46 -1.08 7.99 0.12
N ILE A 47 -0.75 7.48 -1.07
CA ILE A 47 -1.31 7.98 -2.34
C ILE A 47 -2.82 7.75 -2.37
N GLN A 48 -3.30 6.55 -2.01
CA GLN A 48 -4.73 6.26 -1.95
C GLN A 48 -5.47 7.18 -0.98
N ALA A 49 -4.94 7.37 0.23
CA ALA A 49 -5.54 8.28 1.21
C ALA A 49 -5.59 9.72 0.70
N GLN A 50 -4.52 10.19 0.04
CA GLN A 50 -4.47 11.54 -0.54
C GLN A 50 -5.45 11.70 -1.70
N THR A 51 -5.54 10.71 -2.60
CA THR A 51 -6.49 10.70 -3.71
C THR A 51 -7.92 10.75 -3.21
N LEU A 52 -8.27 9.93 -2.21
CA LEU A 52 -9.61 9.91 -1.62
C LEU A 52 -10.00 11.27 -1.03
N ARG A 53 -9.09 11.90 -0.28
CA ARG A 53 -9.29 13.26 0.26
C ARG A 53 -9.48 14.29 -0.85
N THR A 54 -8.69 14.19 -1.91
CA THR A 54 -8.75 15.12 -3.05
C THR A 54 -10.07 14.98 -3.80
N GLN A 55 -10.51 13.75 -4.06
CA GLN A 55 -11.81 13.47 -4.68
C GLN A 55 -12.97 13.96 -3.82
N HIS A 56 -12.90 13.73 -2.50
CA HIS A 56 -13.91 14.24 -1.57
C HIS A 56 -14.01 15.77 -1.63
N ASN A 57 -12.87 16.47 -1.57
CA ASN A 57 -12.84 17.94 -1.66
C ASN A 57 -13.40 18.45 -2.99
N GLN A 58 -13.06 17.80 -4.10
CA GLN A 58 -13.61 18.16 -5.42
C GLN A 58 -15.12 17.95 -5.49
N ALA A 59 -15.62 16.83 -4.96
CA ALA A 59 -17.05 16.56 -4.89
C ALA A 59 -17.79 17.58 -4.01
N SER A 60 -17.26 17.89 -2.82
CA SER A 60 -17.81 18.91 -1.92
C SER A 60 -17.85 20.28 -2.58
N PHE A 61 -16.78 20.68 -3.27
CA PHE A 61 -16.72 21.95 -3.97
C PHE A 61 -17.74 22.03 -5.13
N ALA A 62 -17.85 20.98 -5.94
CA ALA A 62 -18.82 20.92 -7.03
C ALA A 62 -20.27 20.96 -6.53
N MET A 63 -20.57 20.31 -5.40
CA MET A 63 -21.89 20.38 -4.76
C MET A 63 -22.24 21.81 -4.31
N GLN A 64 -21.26 22.55 -3.77
CA GLN A 64 -21.47 23.93 -3.32
C GLN A 64 -21.63 24.94 -4.47
N LEU A 65 -21.01 24.70 -5.63
CA LEU A 65 -21.12 25.57 -6.80
C LEU A 65 -22.36 25.32 -7.67
N GLY A 66 -23.01 24.17 -7.51
CA GLY A 66 -24.26 23.84 -8.21
C GLY A 66 -25.53 24.23 -7.45
N SER A 67 -25.40 24.92 -6.31
CA SER A 67 -26.50 25.39 -5.43
C SER A 67 -26.95 26.79 -5.78
#